data_AF-A0A7V9KXY1-F1
#
_entry.id   AF-A0A7V9KXY1-F1
#
_cell.length_a   1.000
_cell.length_b   1.000
_cell.length_c   1.000
_cell.angle_alpha   90.00
_cell.angle_beta   90.00
_cell.angle_gamma   90.00
#
_symmetry.space_group_name_H-M   'P 1'
#
loop_
_entity.id
_entity.type
_entity.pdbx_description
1 polymer ?
#
loop_
_entity_poly.entity_id
_entity_poly.type
_entity_poly.pdbx_seq_one_letter_code
_entity_poly.pdbx_strand_id
1 'polypeptide(L)'
;MPEANYVSGDDYVVEYLEYRFGFNTLDFEQRVNAAAVRLGIVESRELDPEETADLIELTVEGRIKEPRSPLGAYLIRYWERIALVRDESLVNWLRKLVFRSAWLDHRVKENLLEVSWDDEKADFGYRDPDGGRALLEVAPVPSWHKVQYRRGRRR
;
A
#
# COMPACT_ATOMS: atom_id res chain seq x y z
N MET A 1 3.33 -27.64 -1.58
CA MET A 1 4.65 -27.01 -1.79
C MET A 1 4.40 -25.51 -1.80
N PRO A 2 5.00 -24.65 -0.95
CA PRO A 2 4.61 -23.25 -0.96
C PRO A 2 5.38 -22.52 -2.07
N GLU A 3 4.97 -22.70 -3.32
CA GLU A 3 5.30 -21.82 -4.46
C GLU A 3 4.45 -20.53 -4.39
N ALA A 4 4.23 -20.01 -3.18
CA ALA A 4 3.25 -18.95 -2.90
C ALA A 4 3.90 -17.57 -2.65
N ASN A 5 5.18 -17.43 -3.01
CA ASN A 5 5.96 -16.24 -2.73
C ASN A 5 6.05 -15.38 -3.99
N TYR A 6 5.39 -14.22 -3.96
CA TYR A 6 5.53 -13.20 -5.00
C TYR A 6 7.00 -12.76 -5.10
N VAL A 7 7.53 -12.71 -6.33
CA VAL A 7 8.88 -12.20 -6.61
C VAL A 7 8.84 -11.29 -7.84
N SER A 8 9.21 -10.02 -7.65
CA SER A 8 9.57 -9.08 -8.73
C SER A 8 11.06 -8.69 -8.71
N GLY A 9 11.78 -9.00 -7.63
CA GLY A 9 13.21 -8.76 -7.43
C GLY A 9 13.64 -9.08 -5.99
N ASP A 10 14.83 -8.66 -5.58
CA ASP A 10 15.43 -8.93 -4.27
C ASP A 10 15.92 -7.68 -3.50
N ASP A 11 15.66 -6.47 -4.02
CA ASP A 11 16.02 -5.20 -3.36
C ASP A 11 15.32 -5.05 -2.00
N TYR A 12 14.05 -5.44 -1.91
CA TYR A 12 13.27 -5.46 -0.68
C TYR A 12 12.71 -6.86 -0.45
N VAL A 13 12.99 -7.45 0.71
CA VAL A 13 12.42 -8.72 1.14
C VAL A 13 11.58 -8.46 2.38
N VAL A 14 10.30 -8.84 2.33
CA VAL A 14 9.39 -8.65 3.45
C VAL A 14 8.63 -9.93 3.75
N GLU A 15 8.52 -10.23 5.03
CA GLU A 15 7.86 -11.44 5.54
C GLU A 15 6.53 -11.05 6.21
N TYR A 16 5.46 -11.78 5.88
CA TYR A 16 4.14 -11.58 6.47
C TYR A 16 3.41 -12.92 6.61
N LEU A 17 3.06 -13.27 7.84
CA LEU A 17 2.54 -14.60 8.20
C LEU A 17 3.53 -15.69 7.73
N GLU A 18 3.10 -16.60 6.87
CA GLU A 18 3.90 -17.70 6.30
C GLU A 18 4.49 -17.36 4.92
N TYR A 19 4.29 -16.13 4.44
CA TYR A 19 4.73 -15.71 3.11
C TYR A 19 5.97 -14.82 3.17
N ARG A 20 6.83 -14.96 2.16
CA ARG A 20 8.01 -14.14 1.95
C ARG A 20 7.97 -13.55 0.55
N PHE A 21 7.85 -12.24 0.42
CA PHE A 21 7.79 -11.58 -0.88
C PHE A 21 9.09 -10.82 -1.18
N GLY A 22 9.55 -10.95 -2.41
CA GLY A 22 10.69 -10.22 -2.95
C GLY A 22 10.23 -9.15 -3.93
N PHE A 23 10.72 -7.93 -3.75
CA PHE A 23 10.39 -6.79 -4.59
C PHE A 23 11.66 -6.20 -5.19
N ASN A 24 11.62 -5.86 -6.47
CA ASN A 24 12.55 -4.85 -6.98
C ASN A 24 12.12 -3.45 -6.52
N THR A 25 13.03 -2.49 -6.60
CA THR A 25 12.83 -1.12 -6.11
C THR A 25 11.60 -0.45 -6.70
N LEU A 26 11.45 -0.50 -8.03
CA LEU A 26 10.35 0.17 -8.74
C LEU A 26 8.98 -0.39 -8.32
N ASP A 27 8.85 -1.72 -8.23
CA ASP A 27 7.61 -2.37 -7.83
C ASP A 27 7.25 -2.05 -6.37
N PHE A 28 8.24 -2.02 -5.47
CA PHE A 28 8.00 -1.65 -4.08
C PHE A 28 7.56 -0.19 -3.94
N GLU A 29 8.22 0.74 -4.63
CA GLU A 29 7.86 2.17 -4.68
C GLU A 29 6.42 2.37 -5.13
N GLN A 30 6.04 1.75 -6.25
CA GLN A 30 4.69 1.87 -6.82
C GLN A 30 3.63 1.35 -5.84
N ARG A 31 3.89 0.22 -5.16
CA ARG A 31 2.95 -0.36 -4.19
C ARG A 31 2.80 0.50 -2.95
N VAL A 32 3.89 1.03 -2.41
CA VAL A 32 3.87 1.93 -1.26
C VAL A 32 3.08 3.20 -1.58
N ASN A 33 3.31 3.79 -2.76
CA ASN A 33 2.60 4.98 -3.22
C ASN A 33 1.10 4.69 -3.41
N ALA A 34 0.75 3.60 -4.08
CA ALA A 34 -0.64 3.17 -4.25
C ALA A 34 -1.34 2.93 -2.90
N ALA A 35 -0.65 2.33 -1.92
CA ALA A 35 -1.18 2.14 -0.57
C ALA A 35 -1.43 3.48 0.14
N ALA A 36 -0.49 4.42 0.06
CA ALA A 36 -0.63 5.75 0.67
C ALA A 36 -1.80 6.55 0.07
N VAL A 37 -1.98 6.48 -1.26
CA VAL A 37 -3.14 7.06 -1.96
C VAL A 37 -4.44 6.39 -1.50
N ARG A 38 -4.47 5.06 -1.45
CA ARG A 38 -5.65 4.28 -1.03
C ARG A 38 -6.09 4.59 0.41
N LEU A 39 -5.13 4.83 1.30
CA LEU A 39 -5.41 5.26 2.68
C LEU A 39 -5.84 6.73 2.75
N GLY A 40 -5.58 7.52 1.71
CA GLY A 40 -5.87 8.95 1.66
C GLY A 40 -4.96 9.79 2.54
N ILE A 41 -3.77 9.29 2.89
CA ILE A 41 -2.76 10.10 3.60
C ILE A 41 -2.05 11.07 2.66
N VAL A 42 -2.02 10.75 1.36
CA VAL A 42 -1.58 11.63 0.27
C VAL A 42 -2.68 11.76 -0.78
N GLU A 43 -2.59 12.76 -1.65
CA GLU A 43 -3.47 12.88 -2.82
C GLU A 43 -3.07 11.87 -3.92
N SER A 44 -3.97 11.54 -4.84
CA SER A 44 -3.71 10.63 -5.99
C SER A 44 -2.74 11.20 -7.04
N ARG A 45 -1.96 12.23 -6.71
CA ARG A 45 -0.96 12.82 -7.60
C ARG A 45 0.34 12.02 -7.48
N GLU A 46 1.15 12.08 -8.54
CA GLU A 46 2.49 11.50 -8.52
C GLU A 46 3.32 12.12 -7.38
N LEU A 47 3.82 11.25 -6.51
CA LEU A 47 4.76 11.62 -5.46
C LEU A 47 6.14 11.79 -6.08
N ASP A 48 6.89 12.75 -5.59
CA ASP A 48 8.28 12.88 -6.02
C ASP A 48 9.16 11.77 -5.39
N PRO A 49 10.40 11.59 -5.86
CA PRO A 49 11.28 10.54 -5.34
C PRO A 49 11.59 10.67 -3.84
N GLU A 50 11.68 11.89 -3.29
CA GLU A 50 11.98 12.10 -1.87
C GLU A 50 10.76 11.77 -0.99
N GLU A 51 9.55 12.15 -1.43
CA GLU A 51 8.31 11.75 -0.78
C GLU A 51 8.11 10.24 -0.80
N THR A 52 8.42 9.60 -1.92
CA THR A 52 8.38 8.13 -2.07
C THR A 52 9.38 7.46 -1.13
N ALA A 53 10.62 7.97 -1.07
CA ALA A 53 11.66 7.44 -0.17
C ALA A 53 11.26 7.56 1.31
N ASP A 54 10.64 8.66 1.72
CA ASP A 54 10.13 8.84 3.08
C ASP A 54 9.00 7.84 3.41
N LEU A 55 8.09 7.58 2.48
CA LEU A 55 7.03 6.57 2.66
C LEU A 55 7.58 5.14 2.68
N ILE A 56 8.61 4.85 1.88
CA ILE A 56 9.31 3.56 1.92
C ILE A 56 9.96 3.37 3.28
N GLU A 57 10.72 4.35 3.77
CA GLU A 57 11.36 4.26 5.08
C GLU A 57 10.31 4.07 6.17
N LEU A 58 9.21 4.83 6.14
CA LEU A 58 8.10 4.65 7.07
C LEU A 58 7.50 3.24 7.00
N THR A 59 7.32 2.69 5.81
CA THR A 59 6.73 1.37 5.60
C THR A 59 7.67 0.26 6.06
N VAL A 60 8.97 0.36 5.79
CA VAL A 60 9.97 -0.64 6.15
C VAL A 60 10.30 -0.55 7.64
N GLU A 61 10.72 0.62 8.11
CA GLU A 61 11.26 0.82 9.47
C GLU A 61 10.17 1.14 10.50
N GLY A 62 8.97 1.49 10.07
CA GLY A 62 7.88 1.96 10.94
C GLY A 62 8.03 3.39 11.44
N ARG A 63 9.09 4.09 11.01
CA ARG A 63 9.41 5.48 11.36
C ARG A 63 10.30 6.10 10.29
N ILE A 64 10.32 7.42 10.21
CA ILE A 64 11.27 8.18 9.39
C ILE A 64 12.34 8.76 10.33
N LYS A 65 13.62 8.48 10.08
CA LYS A 65 14.74 8.99 10.88
C LYS A 65 15.00 10.46 10.58
N GLU A 66 15.12 10.78 9.30
CA GLU A 66 15.37 12.12 8.79
C GLU A 66 14.47 12.35 7.57
N PRO A 67 13.60 13.38 7.60
CA PRO A 67 12.68 13.62 6.50
C PRO A 67 13.44 14.17 5.29
N ARG A 68 13.27 13.54 4.13
CA ARG A 68 13.84 14.00 2.86
C ARG A 68 12.93 14.99 2.17
N SER A 69 11.63 14.92 2.46
CA SER A 69 10.59 15.72 1.80
C SER A 69 9.71 16.48 2.80
N PRO A 70 8.91 17.45 2.32
CA PRO A 70 7.88 18.08 3.13
C PRO A 70 6.80 17.10 3.63
N LEU A 71 6.55 16.00 2.91
CA LEU A 71 5.68 14.91 3.38
C LEU A 71 6.29 14.21 4.60
N GLY A 72 7.57 13.82 4.53
CA GLY A 72 8.26 13.21 5.67
C GLY A 72 8.26 14.13 6.89
N ALA A 73 8.54 15.43 6.68
CA ALA A 73 8.51 16.42 7.74
C ALA A 73 7.10 16.58 8.35
N TYR A 74 6.05 16.50 7.52
CA TYR A 74 4.66 16.49 7.97
C TYR A 74 4.35 15.26 8.82
N LEU A 75 4.71 14.06 8.35
CA LEU A 75 4.46 12.80 9.05
C LEU A 75 5.11 12.77 10.43
N ILE A 76 6.38 13.21 10.52
CA ILE A 76 7.09 13.31 11.79
C ILE A 76 6.44 14.35 12.71
N ARG A 77 6.17 15.55 12.19
CA ARG A 77 5.63 16.67 12.99
C ARG A 77 4.27 16.35 13.61
N TYR A 78 3.41 15.61 12.89
CA TYR A 78 2.05 15.32 13.32
C TYR A 78 1.84 13.85 13.68
N TRP A 79 2.92 13.13 14.01
CA TRP A 79 2.91 11.69 14.22
C TRP A 79 1.84 11.22 15.21
N GLU A 80 1.67 11.90 16.35
CA GLU A 80 0.65 11.52 17.36
C GLU A 80 -0.78 11.46 16.80
N ARG A 81 -1.08 12.30 15.79
CA ARG A 81 -2.41 12.35 15.15
C ARG A 81 -2.54 11.41 13.95
N ILE A 82 -1.41 10.99 13.39
CA ILE A 82 -1.35 10.23 12.13
C ILE A 82 -1.09 8.75 12.41
N ALA A 83 -0.31 8.40 13.43
CA ALA A 83 0.09 7.03 13.70
C ALA A 83 -1.12 6.10 13.90
N LEU A 84 -2.15 6.59 14.58
CA LEU A 84 -3.38 5.86 14.89
C LEU A 84 -4.61 6.69 14.55
N VAL A 85 -5.46 6.19 13.65
CA VAL A 85 -6.75 6.80 13.30
C VAL A 85 -7.83 5.74 13.49
N ARG A 86 -8.81 6.01 14.38
CA ARG A 86 -9.88 5.04 14.74
C ARG A 86 -9.32 3.68 15.16
N ASP A 87 -8.28 3.70 16.00
CA ASP A 87 -7.56 2.50 16.48
C ASP A 87 -6.79 1.71 15.40
N GLU A 88 -6.71 2.25 14.17
CA GLU A 88 -5.98 1.64 13.06
C GLU A 88 -4.61 2.29 12.87
N SER A 89 -3.57 1.47 12.72
CA SER A 89 -2.18 1.92 12.54
C SER A 89 -1.85 2.20 11.07
N LEU A 90 -1.35 3.40 10.78
CA LEU A 90 -0.95 3.79 9.41
C LEU A 90 0.10 2.83 8.83
N VAL A 91 1.14 2.53 9.61
CA VAL A 91 2.25 1.65 9.20
C VAL A 91 1.74 0.25 8.90
N ASN A 92 0.89 -0.30 9.77
CA ASN A 92 0.34 -1.63 9.57
C ASN A 92 -0.53 -1.71 8.32
N TRP A 93 -1.31 -0.65 8.04
CA TRP A 93 -2.13 -0.60 6.82
C TRP A 93 -1.32 -0.39 5.54
N LEU A 94 -0.27 0.45 5.57
CA LEU A 94 0.66 0.57 4.44
C LEU A 94 1.24 -0.81 4.08
N ARG A 95 1.82 -1.50 5.07
CA ARG A 95 2.36 -2.86 4.90
C ARG A 95 1.28 -3.81 4.38
N LYS A 96 0.12 -3.87 5.04
CA LYS A 96 -0.98 -4.77 4.67
C LYS A 96 -1.45 -4.56 3.23
N LEU A 97 -1.52 -3.32 2.75
CA LEU A 97 -1.92 -3.02 1.37
C LEU A 97 -0.83 -3.39 0.36
N VAL A 98 0.45 -3.12 0.65
CA VAL A 98 1.58 -3.58 -0.17
C VAL A 98 1.55 -5.09 -0.32
N PHE A 99 1.48 -5.83 0.80
CA PHE A 99 1.39 -7.29 0.79
C PHE A 99 0.16 -7.80 0.05
N ARG A 100 -1.01 -7.22 0.33
CA ARG A 100 -2.26 -7.65 -0.30
C ARG A 100 -2.19 -7.48 -1.81
N SER A 101 -1.66 -6.37 -2.30
CA SER A 101 -1.52 -6.16 -3.75
C SER A 101 -0.62 -7.23 -4.39
N ALA A 102 0.53 -7.54 -3.78
CA ALA A 102 1.47 -8.53 -4.29
C ALA A 102 0.87 -9.95 -4.28
N TRP A 103 0.17 -10.28 -3.20
CA TRP A 103 -0.54 -11.55 -3.07
C TRP A 103 -1.65 -11.69 -4.12
N LEU A 104 -2.42 -10.63 -4.37
CA LEU A 104 -3.47 -10.63 -5.41
C LEU A 104 -2.86 -10.84 -6.80
N ASP A 105 -1.77 -10.15 -7.12
CA ASP A 105 -1.08 -10.31 -8.40
C ASP A 105 -0.55 -11.74 -8.57
N HIS A 106 0.00 -12.34 -7.51
CA HIS A 106 0.42 -13.75 -7.53
C HIS A 106 -0.75 -14.68 -7.81
N ARG A 107 -1.89 -14.49 -7.14
CA ARG A 107 -3.10 -15.31 -7.37
C ARG A 107 -3.65 -15.15 -8.78
N VAL A 108 -3.57 -13.96 -9.38
CA VAL A 108 -3.95 -13.75 -10.78
C VAL A 108 -3.00 -14.51 -11.71
N LYS A 109 -1.68 -14.45 -11.47
CA LYS A 109 -0.68 -15.18 -12.28
C LYS A 109 -0.89 -16.70 -12.22
N GLU A 110 -1.30 -17.23 -11.07
CA GLU A 110 -1.60 -18.66 -10.88
C GLU A 110 -2.99 -19.08 -11.39
N ASN A 111 -3.73 -18.19 -12.08
CA ASN A 111 -5.11 -18.41 -12.50
C ASN A 111 -6.06 -18.80 -11.35
N LEU A 112 -5.77 -18.34 -10.14
CA LEU A 112 -6.62 -18.54 -8.96
C LEU A 112 -7.58 -17.37 -8.71
N LEU A 113 -7.35 -16.24 -9.39
CA LEU A 113 -8.23 -15.07 -9.43
C LEU A 113 -8.23 -14.49 -10.84
N GLU A 114 -9.36 -13.91 -11.23
CA GLU A 114 -9.49 -13.11 -12.45
C GLU A 114 -9.75 -11.64 -12.07
N VAL A 115 -9.11 -10.71 -12.78
CA VAL A 115 -9.42 -9.28 -12.67
C VAL A 115 -10.72 -9.00 -13.41
N SER A 116 -11.67 -8.36 -12.74
CA SER A 116 -12.97 -8.00 -13.32
C SER A 116 -13.27 -6.53 -13.07
N TRP A 117 -14.00 -5.89 -13.97
CA TRP A 117 -14.45 -4.53 -13.81
C TRP A 117 -15.79 -4.50 -13.08
N ASP A 118 -15.90 -3.66 -12.04
CA ASP A 118 -17.13 -3.39 -11.30
C ASP A 118 -17.72 -2.06 -11.79
N ASP A 119 -18.71 -2.13 -12.69
CA ASP A 119 -19.36 -0.96 -13.29
C ASP A 119 -20.05 -0.06 -12.27
N GLU A 120 -20.54 -0.60 -11.15
CA GLU A 120 -21.21 0.19 -10.12
C GLU A 120 -20.23 1.06 -9.33
N LYS A 121 -19.03 0.53 -9.08
CA LYS A 121 -17.97 1.23 -8.36
C LYS A 121 -17.00 1.98 -9.27
N ALA A 122 -17.08 1.74 -10.57
CA ALA A 122 -16.09 2.17 -11.55
C ALA A 122 -14.66 1.84 -11.11
N ASP A 123 -14.46 0.59 -10.66
CA ASP A 123 -13.19 0.12 -10.10
C ASP A 123 -12.92 -1.33 -10.49
N PHE A 124 -11.67 -1.77 -10.38
CA PHE A 124 -11.28 -3.15 -10.60
C PHE A 124 -11.50 -3.99 -9.34
N GLY A 125 -12.10 -5.16 -9.51
CA GLY A 125 -12.29 -6.20 -8.50
C GLY A 125 -11.65 -7.52 -8.90
N TYR A 126 -11.74 -8.50 -8.00
CA TYR A 126 -11.28 -9.86 -8.24
C TYR A 126 -12.44 -10.83 -8.12
N ARG A 127 -12.51 -11.80 -9.02
CA ARG A 127 -13.53 -12.85 -9.01
C ARG A 127 -12.90 -14.23 -9.15
N ASP A 128 -13.71 -15.25 -8.82
CA ASP A 128 -13.34 -16.63 -9.06
C ASP A 128 -13.32 -16.89 -10.58
N PRO A 129 -12.25 -17.49 -11.14
CA PRO A 129 -12.16 -17.81 -12.57
C PRO A 129 -13.34 -18.63 -13.10
N ASP A 130 -13.97 -19.48 -12.26
CA ASP A 130 -15.10 -20.32 -12.63
C ASP A 130 -16.46 -19.57 -12.54
N GLY A 131 -16.43 -18.23 -12.42
CA GLY A 131 -17.61 -17.37 -12.48
C GLY A 131 -18.30 -17.10 -11.14
N GLY A 132 -17.69 -17.54 -10.03
CA GLY A 132 -18.13 -17.23 -8.67
C GLY A 132 -17.63 -15.87 -8.16
N ARG A 133 -18.24 -15.38 -7.06
CA ARG A 133 -17.62 -14.29 -6.28
C ARG A 133 -16.42 -14.84 -5.54
N ALA A 134 -15.24 -14.25 -5.73
CA ALA A 134 -14.11 -14.52 -4.86
C ALA A 134 -14.49 -14.04 -3.45
N LEU A 135 -14.52 -14.95 -2.46
CA LEU A 135 -14.71 -14.61 -1.05
C LEU A 135 -13.43 -13.96 -0.49
N LEU A 136 -13.12 -12.77 -1.00
CA LEU A 136 -12.12 -11.89 -0.45
C LEU A 136 -12.84 -10.92 0.47
N GLU A 137 -13.11 -11.33 1.71
CA GLU A 137 -13.67 -10.42 2.70
C GLU A 137 -12.64 -9.30 2.97
N VAL A 138 -12.86 -8.14 2.37
CA VAL A 138 -12.02 -6.95 2.61
C VAL A 138 -12.65 -6.25 3.79
N ALA A 139 -12.03 -6.38 4.97
CA ALA A 139 -12.28 -5.43 6.04
C ALA A 139 -12.16 -4.01 5.43
N PRO A 140 -13.15 -3.13 5.64
CA PRO A 140 -13.17 -1.82 4.99
C PRO A 140 -11.85 -1.10 5.25
N VAL A 141 -11.24 -0.58 4.19
CA VAL A 141 -9.95 0.11 4.31
C VAL A 141 -10.18 1.42 5.07
N PRO A 142 -9.51 1.64 6.21
CA PRO A 142 -9.64 2.87 6.97
C PRO A 142 -9.08 4.06 6.18
N SER A 143 -9.45 5.27 6.61
CA SER A 143 -9.09 6.49 5.89
C SER A 143 -8.41 7.53 6.75
N TRP A 144 -7.30 8.03 6.23
CA TRP A 144 -6.50 9.15 6.71
C TRP A 144 -6.87 10.49 6.06
N HIS A 145 -7.90 10.56 5.22
CA HIS A 145 -8.29 11.79 4.50
C HIS A 145 -8.44 13.03 5.41
N LYS A 146 -8.88 12.87 6.67
CA LYS A 146 -9.02 13.96 7.63
C LYS A 146 -7.68 14.58 8.07
N VAL A 147 -6.60 13.81 7.95
CA VAL A 147 -5.21 14.20 8.27
C VAL A 147 -4.33 14.03 7.03
N GLN A 148 -4.91 14.19 5.83
CA GLN A 148 -4.18 14.09 4.58
C GLN A 148 -3.10 15.17 4.50
N TYR A 149 -1.90 14.77 4.08
CA TYR A 149 -0.88 15.70 3.65
C TYR A 149 -1.31 16.36 2.34
N ARG A 150 -1.37 17.68 2.34
CA ARG A 150 -1.60 18.47 1.14
C ARG A 150 -0.35 19.29 0.87
N ARG A 151 0.32 19.01 -0.25
CA ARG A 151 1.37 19.89 -0.77
C ARG A 151 0.77 21.29 -0.81
N GLY A 152 1.41 22.23 -0.11
CA GLY A 152 0.92 23.60 -0.06
C GLY A 152 0.68 24.06 -1.50
N ARG A 153 -0.56 24.40 -1.85
CA ARG A 153 -0.77 25.30 -2.99
C ARG A 153 0.09 26.50 -2.66
N ARG A 154 1.18 26.73 -3.41
CA ARG A 154 1.78 28.07 -3.46
C ARG A 154 0.59 29.01 -3.69
N ARG A 155 0.28 29.81 -2.68
CA ARG A 155 -0.59 30.96 -2.89
C ARG A 155 0.14 31.91 -3.82
#